data_AF-A0A1C4RW08-F1
#
_entry.id   AF-A0A1C4RW08-F1
#
_cell.length_a   1.000
_cell.length_b   1.000
_cell.length_c   1.000
_cell.angle_alpha   90.00
_cell.angle_beta   90.00
_cell.angle_gamma   90.00
#
_symmetry.space_group_name_H-M   'P 1'
#
loop_
_entity.id
_entity.type
_entity.pdbx_description
1 polymer ?
#
loop_
_entity_poly.entity_id
_entity_poly.type
_entity_poly.pdbx_seq_one_letter_code
_entity_poly.pdbx_strand_id
1 'polypeptide(L)'
;MYHARELAMDRMTAEASELGADGVGGVRLDVEIKEFASDAAEFTAVGTAVKADGADPGRTGTWLNNKSQPFTSHLSGQDFWTLIRSGHAPLGMVMGSCVHHMARQRLGQVMANAGRNVEVEQFSQALRSARELATSRMRAEAEDLDAEGIVAVKQRRHAHTWASHTTEFFAIGTAVRPLRDDHVMDRPSMVLSLDA
;
A
#
# COMPACT_ATOMS: atom_id res chain seq x y z
N MET A 1 -10.01 -2.79 -12.13
CA MET A 1 -8.84 -2.72 -11.23
C MET A 1 -9.10 -3.37 -9.88
N TYR A 2 -9.99 -2.84 -9.03
CA TYR A 2 -10.19 -3.34 -7.66
C TYR A 2 -10.48 -4.86 -7.56
N HIS A 3 -11.43 -5.37 -8.34
CA HIS A 3 -11.83 -6.78 -8.27
C HIS A 3 -10.73 -7.77 -8.70
N ALA A 4 -9.96 -7.46 -9.76
CA ALA A 4 -8.88 -8.34 -10.22
C ALA A 4 -7.72 -8.41 -9.21
N ARG A 5 -7.43 -7.30 -8.54
CA ARG A 5 -6.47 -7.25 -7.42
C ARG A 5 -6.97 -8.07 -6.24
N GLU A 6 -8.23 -7.91 -5.84
CA GLU A 6 -8.82 -8.66 -4.73
C GLU A 6 -8.68 -10.16 -4.99
N LEU A 7 -9.04 -10.61 -6.20
CA LEU A 7 -8.89 -11.99 -6.61
C LEU A 7 -7.43 -12.50 -6.56
N ALA A 8 -6.46 -11.68 -6.98
CA ALA A 8 -5.04 -12.06 -6.91
C ALA A 8 -4.55 -12.21 -5.47
N MET A 9 -4.95 -11.29 -4.58
CA MET A 9 -4.60 -11.34 -3.16
C MET A 9 -5.30 -12.49 -2.44
N ASP A 10 -6.57 -12.75 -2.76
CA ASP A 10 -7.35 -13.86 -2.19
C ASP A 10 -6.75 -15.20 -2.56
N ARG A 11 -6.34 -15.38 -3.82
CA ARG A 11 -5.65 -16.60 -4.28
C ARG A 11 -4.34 -16.83 -3.54
N MET A 12 -3.49 -15.80 -3.46
CA MET A 12 -2.22 -15.89 -2.73
C MET A 12 -2.46 -16.21 -1.24
N THR A 13 -3.48 -15.62 -0.63
CA THR A 13 -3.82 -15.84 0.79
C THR A 13 -4.40 -17.24 1.01
N ALA A 14 -5.20 -17.74 0.08
CA ALA A 14 -5.73 -19.11 0.09
C ALA A 14 -4.60 -20.13 -0.01
N GLU A 15 -3.65 -19.96 -0.93
CA GLU A 15 -2.46 -20.81 -1.05
C GLU A 15 -1.64 -20.82 0.24
N ALA A 16 -1.42 -19.65 0.86
CA ALA A 16 -0.72 -19.56 2.14
C ALA A 16 -1.48 -20.28 3.27
N SER A 17 -2.81 -20.19 3.28
CA SER A 17 -3.66 -20.89 4.25
C SER A 17 -3.58 -22.41 4.09
N GLU A 18 -3.53 -22.93 2.86
CA GLU A 18 -3.35 -24.36 2.59
C GLU A 18 -2.01 -24.89 3.10
N LEU A 19 -0.97 -24.04 3.08
CA LEU A 19 0.35 -24.34 3.66
C LEU A 19 0.37 -24.23 5.20
N GLY A 20 -0.72 -23.78 5.83
CA GLY A 20 -0.80 -23.54 7.27
C GLY A 20 0.13 -22.41 7.73
N ALA A 21 0.35 -21.42 6.87
CA ALA A 21 1.13 -20.23 7.17
C ALA A 21 0.33 -19.23 8.00
N ASP A 22 1.03 -18.44 8.82
CA ASP A 22 0.44 -17.36 9.61
C ASP A 22 0.29 -16.08 8.78
N GLY A 23 1.08 -15.93 7.72
CA GLY A 23 1.00 -14.80 6.81
C GLY A 23 1.92 -14.92 5.60
N VAL A 24 1.91 -13.87 4.78
CA VAL A 24 2.74 -13.71 3.59
C VAL A 24 3.51 -12.39 3.71
N GLY A 25 4.83 -12.49 3.85
CA GLY A 25 5.74 -11.35 3.92
C GLY A 25 6.37 -11.02 2.56
N GLY A 26 6.91 -9.79 2.42
CA GLY A 26 7.61 -9.36 1.21
C GLY A 26 6.75 -9.35 -0.05
N VAL A 27 5.43 -9.19 0.11
CA VAL A 27 4.50 -9.26 -1.00
C VAL A 27 4.75 -8.11 -1.98
N ARG A 28 4.92 -8.46 -3.25
CA ARG A 28 5.01 -7.56 -4.39
C ARG A 28 3.75 -7.73 -5.22
N LEU A 29 3.04 -6.64 -5.43
CA LEU A 29 1.90 -6.55 -6.34
C LEU A 29 2.35 -5.78 -7.57
N ASP A 30 2.48 -6.48 -8.68
CA ASP A 30 2.78 -5.90 -9.98
C ASP A 30 1.49 -5.83 -10.81
N VAL A 31 1.31 -4.69 -11.48
CA VAL A 31 0.16 -4.43 -12.35
C VAL A 31 0.69 -4.10 -13.73
N GLU A 32 0.35 -4.93 -14.71
CA GLU A 32 0.77 -4.75 -16.10
C GLU A 32 -0.46 -4.53 -16.99
N ILE A 33 -0.51 -3.39 -17.69
CA ILE A 33 -1.57 -3.10 -18.66
C ILE A 33 -1.02 -3.50 -20.03
N LYS A 34 -1.63 -4.50 -20.67
CA LYS A 34 -1.13 -5.03 -21.95
C LYS A 34 -1.58 -4.13 -23.11
N GLU A 35 -0.63 -3.54 -23.83
CA GLU A 35 -0.91 -2.64 -24.96
C GLU A 35 -1.55 -3.35 -26.17
N PHE A 36 -1.41 -4.67 -26.28
CA PHE A 36 -1.85 -5.44 -27.47
C PHE A 36 -3.21 -6.15 -27.29
N ALA A 37 -3.76 -6.17 -26.08
CA ALA A 37 -5.06 -6.77 -25.78
C ALA A 37 -5.93 -5.70 -25.11
N SER A 38 -6.95 -5.24 -25.84
CA SER A 38 -7.94 -4.25 -25.41
C SER A 38 -8.40 -4.48 -23.96
N ASP A 39 -8.20 -3.46 -23.11
CA ASP A 39 -8.72 -3.34 -21.74
C ASP A 39 -8.35 -4.45 -20.73
N ALA A 40 -7.25 -5.18 -20.95
CA ALA A 40 -6.78 -6.20 -20.00
C ALA A 40 -5.64 -5.67 -19.10
N ALA A 41 -5.86 -5.72 -17.78
CA ALA A 41 -4.83 -5.50 -16.77
C ALA A 41 -4.51 -6.83 -16.06
N GLU A 42 -3.24 -7.20 -16.05
CA GLU A 42 -2.71 -8.35 -15.31
C GLU A 42 -2.29 -7.92 -13.91
N PHE A 43 -2.66 -8.73 -12.91
CA PHE A 43 -2.31 -8.54 -11.51
C PHE A 43 -1.54 -9.76 -11.02
N THR A 44 -0.30 -9.54 -10.60
CA THR A 44 0.57 -10.59 -10.10
C THR A 44 0.95 -10.27 -8.67
N ALA A 45 0.52 -11.11 -7.73
CA ALA A 45 0.88 -11.02 -6.31
C ALA A 45 1.86 -12.15 -5.97
N VAL A 46 3.06 -11.79 -5.51
CA VAL A 46 4.10 -12.75 -5.11
C VAL A 46 4.67 -12.37 -3.77
N GLY A 47 4.71 -13.31 -2.84
CA GLY A 47 5.33 -13.12 -1.53
C GLY A 47 5.86 -14.44 -0.98
N THR A 48 6.31 -14.41 0.27
CA THR A 48 6.83 -15.58 0.98
C THR A 48 5.89 -15.94 2.12
N ALA A 49 5.31 -17.13 2.07
CA ALA A 49 4.54 -17.68 3.18
C ALA A 49 5.46 -17.86 4.40
N VAL A 50 5.04 -17.36 5.56
CA VAL A 50 5.79 -17.39 6.81
C VAL A 50 4.94 -17.97 7.92
N LYS A 51 5.59 -18.65 8.86
CA LYS A 51 4.98 -19.23 10.03
C LYS A 51 5.81 -18.84 11.26
N ALA A 52 5.13 -18.42 12.31
CA ALA A 52 5.76 -18.13 13.58
C ALA A 52 6.15 -19.45 14.26
N ASP A 53 7.43 -19.59 14.60
CA ASP A 53 7.92 -20.70 15.41
C ASP A 53 8.14 -20.21 16.85
N GLY A 54 7.11 -20.37 17.69
CA GLY A 54 7.13 -19.96 19.10
C GLY A 54 7.07 -18.45 19.35
N ALA A 55 6.94 -17.61 18.32
CA ALA A 55 6.76 -16.18 18.50
C ALA A 55 5.36 -15.86 19.06
N ASP A 56 5.31 -15.07 20.13
CA ASP A 56 4.08 -14.67 20.80
C ASP A 56 3.20 -13.81 19.88
N PRO A 57 1.97 -14.27 19.53
CA PRO A 57 1.02 -13.51 18.72
C PRO A 57 0.39 -12.32 19.46
N GLY A 58 0.75 -12.12 20.72
CA GLY A 58 0.24 -11.05 21.56
C GLY A 58 -1.20 -11.31 22.00
N ARG A 59 -1.91 -10.22 22.30
CA ARG A 59 -3.24 -10.27 22.95
C ARG A 59 -4.30 -11.08 22.22
N THR A 60 -4.20 -11.24 20.90
CA THR A 60 -5.18 -11.97 20.10
C THR A 60 -4.99 -13.48 20.13
N GLY A 61 -3.84 -13.97 20.59
CA GLY A 61 -3.54 -15.40 20.64
C GLY A 61 -3.35 -16.06 19.26
N THR A 62 -3.38 -15.29 18.18
CA THR A 62 -3.21 -15.77 16.80
C THR A 62 -2.56 -14.70 15.93
N TRP A 63 -1.71 -15.10 14.97
CA TRP A 63 -1.12 -14.22 13.97
C TRP A 63 -2.07 -13.89 12.81
N LEU A 64 -3.19 -14.61 12.69
CA LEU A 64 -4.20 -14.34 11.68
C LEU A 64 -4.87 -12.98 11.92
N ASN A 65 -5.40 -12.41 10.83
CA ASN A 65 -6.17 -11.16 10.88
C ASN A 65 -7.58 -11.37 11.48
N ASN A 66 -8.36 -10.29 11.59
CA ASN A 66 -9.73 -10.33 12.12
C ASN A 66 -10.71 -11.18 11.28
N LYS A 67 -10.32 -11.59 10.07
CA LYS A 67 -11.07 -12.48 9.16
C LYS A 67 -10.59 -13.93 9.23
N SER A 68 -9.73 -14.28 10.19
CA SER A 68 -9.10 -15.60 10.31
C SER A 68 -8.31 -16.02 9.08
N GLN A 69 -7.73 -15.05 8.36
CA GLN A 69 -6.87 -15.29 7.20
C GLN A 69 -5.40 -14.97 7.52
N PRO A 70 -4.44 -15.60 6.83
CA PRO A 70 -3.04 -15.23 6.91
C PRO A 70 -2.85 -13.72 6.67
N PHE A 71 -2.03 -13.06 7.48
CA PHE A 71 -1.73 -11.64 7.25
C PHE A 71 -0.99 -11.46 5.92
N THR A 72 -1.07 -10.28 5.32
CA THR A 72 -0.25 -9.93 4.14
C THR A 72 0.56 -8.67 4.42
N SER A 73 1.79 -8.60 3.92
CA SER A 73 2.66 -7.45 4.15
C SER A 73 3.64 -7.23 3.01
N HIS A 74 3.75 -5.99 2.55
CA HIS A 74 4.72 -5.60 1.53
C HIS A 74 6.11 -5.24 2.11
N LEU A 75 6.27 -5.36 3.44
CA LEU A 75 7.49 -5.02 4.15
C LEU A 75 8.64 -5.92 3.72
N SER A 76 9.84 -5.34 3.64
CA SER A 76 11.07 -6.13 3.51
C SER A 76 11.29 -6.96 4.78
N GLY A 77 12.16 -7.97 4.74
CA GLY A 77 12.50 -8.74 5.94
C GLY A 77 13.05 -7.88 7.08
N GLN A 78 13.80 -6.82 6.76
CA GLN A 78 14.35 -5.88 7.74
C GLN A 78 13.24 -5.03 8.38
N ASP A 79 12.33 -4.50 7.56
CA ASP A 79 11.20 -3.71 8.04
C ASP A 79 10.21 -4.57 8.83
N PHE A 80 9.99 -5.81 8.40
CA PHE A 80 9.16 -6.79 9.09
C PHE A 80 9.74 -7.12 10.46
N TRP A 81 11.04 -7.41 10.53
CA TRP A 81 11.72 -7.64 11.80
C TRP A 81 11.63 -6.42 12.73
N THR A 82 11.83 -5.23 12.16
CA THR A 82 11.70 -3.97 12.91
C THR A 82 10.28 -3.78 13.44
N LEU A 83 9.25 -4.13 12.66
CA LEU A 83 7.85 -4.06 13.07
C LEU A 83 7.56 -4.98 14.27
N ILE A 84 7.98 -6.25 14.21
CA ILE A 84 7.77 -7.21 15.30
C ILE A 84 8.53 -6.78 16.55
N ARG A 85 9.80 -6.38 16.40
CA ARG A 85 10.60 -5.83 17.51
C ARG A 85 9.98 -4.55 18.05
N SER A 86 9.35 -3.76 17.19
CA SER A 86 8.59 -2.60 17.59
C SER A 86 7.23 -2.93 18.21
N GLY A 87 7.00 -4.18 18.62
CA GLY A 87 5.79 -4.59 19.33
C GLY A 87 4.51 -4.51 18.50
N HIS A 88 4.61 -4.54 17.18
CA HIS A 88 3.45 -4.53 16.28
C HIS A 88 3.44 -5.78 15.40
N ALA A 89 2.25 -6.20 14.98
CA ALA A 89 2.06 -7.27 14.02
C ALA A 89 1.36 -6.74 12.76
N PRO A 90 1.72 -7.26 11.57
CA PRO A 90 0.98 -6.97 10.36
C PRO A 90 -0.38 -7.66 10.37
N LEU A 91 -1.39 -6.99 9.82
CA LEU A 91 -2.74 -7.51 9.63
C LEU A 91 -3.05 -7.80 8.15
N GLY A 92 -2.59 -6.93 7.26
CA GLY A 92 -2.88 -7.04 5.84
C GLY A 92 -2.26 -5.91 5.05
N MET A 93 -1.99 -6.17 3.78
CA MET A 93 -1.63 -5.15 2.82
C MET A 93 -2.88 -4.38 2.43
N VAL A 94 -2.82 -3.07 2.60
CA VAL A 94 -3.92 -2.16 2.29
C VAL A 94 -3.53 -1.23 1.17
N MET A 95 -4.49 -0.83 0.36
CA MET A 95 -4.23 0.05 -0.77
C MET A 95 -5.42 0.94 -1.11
N GLY A 96 -5.13 1.98 -1.87
CA GLY A 96 -6.15 2.83 -2.44
C GLY A 96 -5.68 3.45 -3.73
N SER A 97 -6.56 3.47 -4.74
CA SER A 97 -6.28 4.14 -6.01
C SER A 97 -7.34 5.18 -6.35
N CYS A 98 -6.92 6.23 -7.04
CA CYS A 98 -7.80 7.24 -7.61
C CYS A 98 -7.29 7.59 -9.01
N VAL A 99 -8.20 7.47 -9.97
CA VAL A 99 -7.96 7.81 -11.37
C VAL A 99 -8.65 9.14 -11.63
N HIS A 100 -7.89 10.18 -11.94
CA HIS A 100 -8.43 11.52 -12.19
C HIS A 100 -8.24 11.92 -13.65
N HIS A 101 -9.33 12.38 -14.28
CA HIS A 101 -9.32 12.87 -15.65
C HIS A 101 -9.18 14.39 -15.67
N MET A 102 -8.09 14.88 -16.29
CA MET A 102 -7.85 16.30 -16.46
C MET A 102 -8.65 16.81 -17.67
N ALA A 103 -9.68 17.63 -17.42
CA ALA A 103 -10.40 18.31 -18.49
C ALA A 103 -9.50 19.37 -19.16
N ARG A 104 -9.65 19.55 -20.48
CA ARG A 104 -8.90 20.53 -21.27
C ARG A 104 -9.12 21.94 -20.70
N GLN A 105 -8.03 22.67 -20.46
CA GLN A 105 -8.11 24.05 -20.01
C GLN A 105 -8.77 24.94 -21.06
N ARG A 106 -9.49 25.97 -20.62
CA ARG A 106 -10.00 27.01 -21.51
C ARG A 106 -8.81 27.79 -22.08
N LEU A 107 -8.75 27.94 -23.41
CA LEU A 107 -7.64 28.59 -24.14
C LEU A 107 -7.24 29.96 -23.55
N GLY A 108 -8.21 30.74 -23.06
CA GLY A 108 -7.98 32.06 -22.45
C GLY A 108 -7.17 32.02 -21.15
N GLN A 109 -7.28 30.95 -20.35
CA GLN A 109 -6.55 30.80 -19.09
C GLN A 109 -5.08 30.42 -19.33
N VAL A 110 -4.82 29.68 -20.41
CA VAL A 110 -3.46 29.36 -20.88
C VAL A 110 -2.77 30.62 -21.42
N MET A 111 -3.48 31.45 -22.20
CA MET A 111 -2.93 32.74 -22.68
C MET A 111 -2.69 33.73 -21.53
N ALA A 112 -3.60 33.85 -20.56
CA ALA A 112 -3.46 34.77 -19.43
C ALA A 112 -2.25 34.46 -18.52
N ASN A 113 -1.83 33.20 -18.51
CA ASN A 113 -0.70 32.71 -17.71
C ASN A 113 0.59 32.53 -18.53
N ALA A 114 0.58 32.84 -19.83
CA ALA A 114 1.75 32.72 -20.69
C ALA A 114 2.87 33.67 -20.21
N GLY A 115 4.07 33.12 -19.97
CA GLY A 115 5.23 33.89 -19.49
C GLY A 115 5.28 34.11 -17.98
N ARG A 116 4.38 33.51 -17.19
CA ARG A 116 4.37 33.60 -15.72
C ARG A 116 4.37 32.20 -15.09
N ASN A 117 5.25 31.98 -14.11
CA ASN A 117 5.24 30.76 -13.29
C ASN A 117 4.21 30.90 -12.16
N VAL A 118 2.94 30.61 -12.45
CA VAL A 118 1.83 30.71 -11.49
C VAL A 118 1.21 29.34 -11.22
N GLU A 119 0.78 29.11 -9.97
CA GLU A 119 0.02 27.92 -9.64
C GLU A 119 -1.29 27.91 -10.43
N VAL A 120 -1.54 26.83 -11.17
CA VAL A 120 -2.86 26.58 -11.75
C VAL A 120 -3.67 25.85 -10.69
N GLU A 121 -4.35 26.62 -9.85
CA GLU A 121 -5.03 26.15 -8.65
C GLU A 121 -5.95 24.94 -8.91
N GLN A 122 -6.67 24.93 -10.03
CA GLN A 122 -7.53 23.80 -10.42
C GLN A 122 -6.77 22.47 -10.55
N PHE A 123 -5.56 22.49 -11.11
CA PHE A 123 -4.74 21.29 -11.24
C PHE A 123 -4.16 20.85 -9.89
N SER A 124 -3.62 21.78 -9.12
CA SER A 124 -3.08 21.48 -7.80
C SER A 124 -4.14 20.93 -6.85
N GLN A 125 -5.34 21.52 -6.84
CA GLN A 125 -6.48 21.03 -6.06
C GLN A 125 -6.90 19.64 -6.52
N ALA A 126 -7.04 19.41 -7.82
CA ALA A 126 -7.40 18.09 -8.36
C ALA A 126 -6.41 16.98 -7.95
N LEU A 127 -5.10 17.25 -8.02
CA LEU A 127 -4.07 16.29 -7.59
C LEU A 127 -4.10 16.06 -6.08
N ARG A 128 -4.32 17.11 -5.27
CA ARG A 128 -4.47 17.00 -3.80
C ARG A 128 -5.67 16.12 -3.44
N SER A 129 -6.84 16.40 -4.04
CA SER A 129 -8.06 15.62 -3.83
C SER A 129 -7.93 14.18 -4.29
N ALA A 130 -7.28 13.91 -5.42
CA ALA A 130 -7.05 12.54 -5.89
C ALA A 130 -6.16 11.73 -4.94
N ARG A 131 -5.09 12.35 -4.43
CA ARG A 131 -4.21 11.75 -3.41
C ARG A 131 -4.95 11.49 -2.09
N GLU A 132 -5.74 12.45 -1.64
CA GLU A 132 -6.55 12.32 -0.42
C GLU A 132 -7.57 11.21 -0.56
N LEU A 133 -8.26 11.10 -1.70
CA LEU A 133 -9.21 10.02 -1.96
C LEU A 133 -8.52 8.65 -1.99
N ALA A 134 -7.37 8.53 -2.65
CA ALA A 134 -6.59 7.29 -2.64
C ALA A 134 -6.17 6.90 -1.21
N THR A 135 -5.71 7.87 -0.41
CA THR A 135 -5.34 7.63 1.00
C THR A 135 -6.55 7.25 1.86
N SER A 136 -7.71 7.89 1.65
CA SER A 136 -8.95 7.58 2.36
C SER A 136 -9.42 6.15 2.09
N ARG A 137 -9.29 5.68 0.83
CA ARG A 137 -9.63 4.29 0.47
C ARG A 137 -8.68 3.29 1.12
N MET A 138 -7.38 3.58 1.12
CA MET A 138 -6.39 2.76 1.83
C MET A 138 -6.65 2.69 3.33
N ARG A 139 -7.10 3.80 3.93
CA ARG A 139 -7.49 3.86 5.34
C ARG A 139 -8.74 3.03 5.62
N ALA A 140 -9.76 3.09 4.76
CA ALA A 140 -10.95 2.27 4.90
C ALA A 140 -10.61 0.77 4.92
N GLU A 141 -9.71 0.30 4.04
CA GLU A 141 -9.25 -1.10 4.06
C GLU A 141 -8.52 -1.48 5.37
N ALA A 142 -7.81 -0.53 5.99
CA ALA A 142 -7.15 -0.76 7.28
C ALA A 142 -8.14 -0.79 8.44
N GLU A 143 -9.16 0.07 8.41
CA GLU A 143 -10.26 0.09 9.37
C GLU A 143 -11.07 -1.22 9.31
N ASP A 144 -11.31 -1.76 8.12
CA ASP A 144 -11.95 -3.08 7.93
C ASP A 144 -11.14 -4.25 8.53
N LEU A 145 -9.85 -4.04 8.81
CA LEU A 145 -8.96 -5.02 9.44
C LEU A 145 -8.77 -4.76 10.95
N ASP A 146 -9.51 -3.81 11.54
CA ASP A 146 -9.33 -3.34 12.92
C ASP A 146 -7.89 -2.87 13.21
N ALA A 147 -7.25 -2.25 12.22
CA ALA A 147 -5.87 -1.79 12.35
C ALA A 147 -5.76 -0.50 13.18
N GLU A 148 -4.71 -0.41 13.99
CA GLU A 148 -4.36 0.82 14.71
C GLU A 148 -3.70 1.83 13.78
N GLY A 149 -2.96 1.35 12.77
CA GLY A 149 -2.25 2.20 11.85
C GLY A 149 -1.80 1.50 10.58
N ILE A 150 -1.15 2.28 9.70
CA ILE A 150 -0.59 1.81 8.44
C ILE A 150 0.88 2.24 8.39
N VAL A 151 1.79 1.30 8.15
CA VAL A 151 3.22 1.56 8.04
C VAL A 151 3.72 1.36 6.61
N ALA A 152 4.91 1.91 6.35
CA ALA A 152 5.61 1.83 5.06
C ALA A 152 4.75 2.28 3.87
N VAL A 153 3.95 3.33 4.04
CA VAL A 153 3.09 3.84 2.97
C VAL A 153 3.94 4.31 1.78
N LYS A 154 3.68 3.74 0.60
CA LYS A 154 4.26 4.19 -0.67
C LYS A 154 3.15 4.79 -1.52
N GLN A 155 3.36 6.02 -1.99
CA GLN A 155 2.47 6.69 -2.92
C GLN A 155 3.16 6.82 -4.27
N ARG A 156 2.54 6.29 -5.31
CA ARG A 156 3.00 6.39 -6.70
C ARG A 156 1.98 7.19 -7.50
N ARG A 157 2.49 8.02 -8.40
CA ARG A 157 1.70 8.72 -9.41
C ARG A 157 2.08 8.15 -10.77
N HIS A 158 1.15 7.49 -11.43
CA HIS A 158 1.33 7.04 -12.81
C HIS A 158 0.62 8.02 -13.74
N ALA A 159 1.37 8.60 -14.67
CA ALA A 159 0.81 9.36 -15.78
C ALA A 159 0.70 8.40 -16.98
N HIS A 160 -0.51 8.07 -17.41
CA HIS A 160 -0.70 7.29 -18.63
C HIS A 160 -0.59 8.22 -19.83
N THR A 161 0.61 8.30 -20.41
CA THR A 161 1.02 9.45 -21.24
C THR A 161 0.36 9.52 -22.63
N TRP A 162 -0.29 8.48 -23.18
CA TRP A 162 -0.55 8.47 -24.63
C TRP A 162 -1.96 8.30 -25.19
N ALA A 163 -3.03 8.24 -24.39
CA ALA A 163 -4.38 8.30 -24.99
C ALA A 163 -5.49 8.89 -24.10
N SER A 164 -5.33 8.88 -22.78
CA SER A 164 -6.33 9.43 -21.86
C SER A 164 -5.64 10.43 -20.95
N HIS A 165 -6.24 11.61 -20.75
CA HIS A 165 -5.67 12.69 -19.94
C HIS A 165 -5.79 12.37 -18.45
N THR A 166 -5.24 11.22 -18.06
CA THR A 166 -5.59 10.53 -16.83
C THR A 166 -4.35 10.36 -15.97
N THR A 167 -4.42 10.85 -14.75
CA THR A 167 -3.41 10.63 -13.72
C THR A 167 -3.95 9.65 -12.70
N GLU A 168 -3.24 8.55 -12.47
CA GLU A 168 -3.55 7.62 -11.39
C GLU A 168 -2.66 7.93 -10.18
N PHE A 169 -3.30 8.02 -9.01
CA PHE A 169 -2.64 7.94 -7.72
C PHE A 169 -2.87 6.56 -7.12
N PHE A 170 -1.79 5.90 -6.72
CA PHE A 170 -1.81 4.60 -6.07
C PHE A 170 -1.07 4.69 -4.74
N ALA A 171 -1.76 4.34 -3.65
CA ALA A 171 -1.20 4.25 -2.31
C ALA A 171 -1.26 2.80 -1.84
N ILE A 172 -0.18 2.32 -1.23
CA ILE A 172 -0.05 0.98 -0.67
C ILE A 172 0.65 1.06 0.68
N GLY A 173 0.25 0.23 1.64
CA GLY A 173 0.86 0.14 2.95
C GLY A 173 0.59 -1.22 3.60
N THR A 174 1.12 -1.42 4.80
CA THR A 174 0.78 -2.57 5.64
C THR A 174 0.01 -2.08 6.85
N ALA A 175 -1.21 -2.56 7.03
CA ALA A 175 -2.01 -2.35 8.23
C ALA A 175 -1.41 -3.13 9.40
N VAL A 176 -1.39 -2.52 10.59
CA VAL A 176 -0.72 -3.08 11.78
C VAL A 176 -1.61 -2.98 13.01
N ARG A 177 -1.38 -3.90 13.95
CA ARG A 177 -1.94 -3.88 15.30
C ARG A 177 -0.84 -4.00 16.35
N PRO A 178 -1.07 -3.57 17.59
CA PRO A 178 -0.10 -3.77 18.67
C PRO A 178 -0.12 -5.25 19.11
N LEU A 179 1.06 -5.79 19.38
CA LEU A 179 1.24 -7.10 20.03
C LEU A 179 1.15 -6.98 21.56
N ARG A 180 1.59 -5.84 22.09
CA ARG A 180 1.65 -5.54 23.54
C ARG A 180 1.33 -4.06 23.78
N ASP A 181 0.74 -3.74 24.92
CA ASP A 181 0.33 -2.37 25.27
C ASP A 181 1.54 -1.48 25.64
N ASP A 182 2.66 -2.08 26.06
CA ASP A 182 3.88 -1.44 26.54
C ASP A 182 5.03 -1.59 25.54
N HIS A 183 4.88 -1.01 24.35
CA HIS A 183 5.96 -1.03 23.39
C HIS A 183 6.92 0.16 23.55
N VAL A 184 8.20 -0.12 23.82
CA VAL A 184 9.30 0.86 23.80
C VAL A 184 10.08 0.72 22.49
N MET A 185 10.01 1.75 21.65
CA MET A 185 10.84 1.85 20.45
C MET A 185 12.30 1.98 20.87
N ASP A 186 13.14 1.02 20.49
CA ASP A 186 14.58 1.13 20.75
C ASP A 186 15.14 2.40 20.10
N ARG A 187 15.98 3.14 20.84
CA ARG A 187 16.59 4.35 20.30
C ARG A 187 17.46 3.97 19.09
N PRO A 188 17.34 4.68 17.96
CA PRO A 188 18.16 4.40 16.79
C PRO A 188 19.63 4.55 17.15
N SER A 189 20.38 3.46 17.02
CA SER A 189 21.84 3.44 17.21
C SER A 189 22.52 3.53 15.85
N MET A 190 23.57 4.34 15.76
CA MET A 190 24.43 4.39 14.56
C MET A 190 25.11 3.03 14.36
N VAL A 191 24.82 2.36 13.25
CA VAL A 191 25.42 1.05 12.92
C VAL A 191 26.74 1.22 12.13
N LEU A 192 26.98 2.41 11.57
CA LEU A 192 28.24 2.79 10.93
C LEU A 192 28.79 4.06 11.61
N SER A 193 29.98 3.99 12.19
CA SER A 193 30.72 5.20 12.59
C SER A 193 31.27 5.88 11.33
N LEU A 194 31.14 7.21 11.25
CA LEU A 194 31.72 8.02 10.16
C LEU A 194 33.23 8.27 10.36
N ASP A 195 33.80 7.78 11.46
CA ASP A 195 35.23 7.89 11.77
C ASP A 195 35.99 6.68 11.19
N ALA A 196 36.22 6.69 9.88
CA ALA A 196 37.14 5.80 9.18
C ALA A 196 38.26 6.60 8.51
#